data_AF-C3MXP1-F1
#
_entry.id   AF-C3MXP1-F1
#
_cell.length_a   1.000
_cell.length_b   1.000
_cell.length_c   1.000
_cell.angle_alpha   90.00
_cell.angle_beta   90.00
_cell.angle_gamma   90.00
#
_symmetry.space_group_name_H-M   'P 1'
#
loop_
_entity.id
_entity.type
_entity.pdbx_description
1 polymer ?
#
loop_
_entity_poly.entity_id
_entity_poly.type
_entity_poly.pdbx_seq_one_letter_code
_entity_poly.pdbx_strand_id
1 'polypeptide(L)' 'MFRCPICGFTTIRLFALKQHTRRNHVLNKCPVCNNSYVRLNQHFYNKYDIDHLVYCYLFTTYKLPKSVRLAIKRKLEVGQ' A
#
# COMPACT_ATOMS: atom_id res chain seq x y z
N MET A 1 -6.45 14.65 1.35
CA MET A 1 -5.00 14.34 1.54
C MET A 1 -4.81 12.83 1.59
N PHE A 2 -3.61 12.28 1.47
CA PHE A 2 -3.36 10.83 1.59
C PHE A 2 -2.55 10.51 2.84
N ARG A 3 -3.02 9.55 3.64
CA ARG A 3 -2.38 9.11 4.88
C ARG A 3 -1.68 7.78 4.70
N CYS A 4 -0.48 7.66 5.24
CA CYS A 4 0.27 6.42 5.30
C CYS A 4 -0.38 5.46 6.31
N PRO A 5 -0.72 4.22 5.93
CA PRO A 5 -1.32 3.26 6.85
C PRO A 5 -0.33 2.71 7.89
N ILE A 6 0.98 2.98 7.75
CA ILE A 6 2.03 2.42 8.62
C ILE A 6 2.40 3.39 9.74
N CYS A 7 2.65 4.67 9.41
CA CYS A 7 3.10 5.67 10.37
C CYS A 7 2.20 6.91 10.48
N GLY A 8 1.10 6.96 9.70
CA GLY A 8 0.19 8.10 9.71
C GLY A 8 0.68 9.35 8.96
N PHE A 9 1.85 9.32 8.31
CA PHE A 9 2.35 10.43 7.49
C PHE A 9 1.35 10.86 6.42
N THR A 10 1.10 12.16 6.28
CA THR A 10 0.14 12.70 5.31
C THR A 10 0.79 13.49 4.19
N THR A 11 0.30 13.34 2.95
CA THR A 11 0.77 14.12 1.80
C THR A 11 -0.36 14.40 0.81
N ILE A 12 -0.19 15.41 -0.04
CA ILE A 12 -1.19 15.81 -1.04
C ILE A 12 -1.14 14.89 -2.28
N ARG A 13 0.01 14.25 -2.56
CA ARG A 13 0.22 13.44 -3.77
C ARG A 13 0.40 11.96 -3.44
N LEU A 14 -0.38 11.08 -4.07
CA LEU A 14 -0.22 9.62 -3.95
C LEU A 14 1.19 9.13 -4.32
N PHE A 15 1.82 9.76 -5.32
CA PHE A 15 3.20 9.44 -5.71
C PHE A 15 4.19 9.69 -4.57
N ALA A 16 4.04 10.82 -3.88
CA ALA A 16 4.87 11.13 -2.71
C ALA A 16 4.63 10.11 -1.59
N LEU A 17 3.38 9.66 -1.40
CA LEU A 17 3.07 8.62 -0.42
C LEU A 17 3.76 7.29 -0.75
N LYS A 18 3.74 6.86 -2.02
CA LYS A 18 4.45 5.65 -2.46
C LYS A 18 5.96 5.75 -2.23
N GLN A 19 6.55 6.90 -2.57
CA GLN A 19 7.97 7.12 -2.39
C GLN A 19 8.33 7.11 -0.89
N HIS A 20 7.52 7.79 -0.07
CA HIS A 20 7.63 7.75 1.37
C HIS A 20 7.61 6.31 1.90
N THR A 21 6.61 5.50 1.49
CA THR A 21 6.49 4.13 2.00
C THR A 21 7.66 3.24 1.63
N ARG A 22 8.20 3.37 0.42
CA ARG A 22 9.33 2.54 -0.02
C ARG A 22 10.67 2.93 0.60
N ARG A 23 10.85 4.22 0.93
CA ARG A 23 12.11 4.74 1.48
C ARG A 23 12.16 4.68 3.01
N ASN A 24 11.02 4.88 3.67
CA ASN A 24 10.96 5.00 5.12
C ASN A 24 10.52 3.71 5.80
N HIS A 25 9.87 2.79 5.07
CA HIS A 25 9.37 1.53 5.63
C HIS A 25 9.98 0.34 4.90
N VAL A 26 10.53 -0.59 5.68
CA VAL A 26 10.97 -1.90 5.19
C VAL A 26 10.07 -2.95 5.82
N LEU A 27 9.31 -3.67 4.99
CA LEU A 27 8.44 -4.73 5.45
C LEU A 27 9.21 -6.05 5.45
N ASN A 28 9.42 -6.63 6.63
CA ASN A 28 9.98 -7.99 6.79
C ASN A 28 8.86 -9.05 6.95
N LYS A 29 7.67 -8.61 7.33
CA LYS A 29 6.47 -9.43 7.48
C LYS A 29 5.26 -8.70 6.90
N CYS A 30 4.24 -9.45 6.55
CA CYS A 30 3.00 -8.87 6.03
C CYS A 30 2.29 -8.10 7.15
N PRO A 31 2.01 -6.79 7.01
CA PRO A 31 1.32 -6.01 8.03
C PRO A 31 -0.18 -6.36 8.16
N VAL A 32 -0.73 -7.14 7.23
CA VAL A 32 -2.15 -7.56 7.24
C VAL A 32 -2.34 -8.89 7.97
N CYS A 33 -1.54 -9.91 7.64
CA CYS A 33 -1.66 -11.25 8.22
C CYS A 33 -0.55 -11.59 9.22
N ASN A 34 0.38 -10.67 9.49
CA ASN A 34 1.52 -10.81 10.40
C ASN A 34 2.47 -12.00 10.09
N ASN A 35 2.35 -12.62 8.92
CA ASN A 35 3.18 -13.74 8.48
C ASN A 35 4.43 -13.25 7.72
N SER A 36 5.52 -13.99 7.89
CA SER A 36 6.78 -13.77 7.18
C SER A 36 6.75 -14.51 5.84
N TYR A 37 7.12 -13.81 4.76
CA TYR A 37 7.19 -14.39 3.42
C TYR A 37 8.51 -14.01 2.76
N VAL A 38 9.10 -14.95 2.03
CA VAL A 38 10.33 -14.71 1.25
C VAL A 38 10.11 -13.61 0.20
N ARG A 39 8.91 -13.55 -0.40
CA ARG A 39 8.54 -12.54 -1.42
C ARG A 39 7.22 -11.86 -1.05
N LEU A 40 7.28 -10.86 -0.17
CA LEU A 40 6.10 -10.08 0.22
C LEU A 40 5.39 -9.41 -0.96
N ASN A 41 6.15 -8.93 -1.95
CA ASN A 41 5.57 -8.31 -3.15
C ASN A 41 4.64 -9.28 -3.90
N GLN A 42 5.04 -10.56 -4.01
CA GLN A 42 4.23 -11.59 -4.64
C GLN A 42 3.03 -11.97 -3.77
N HIS A 43 3.23 -12.06 -2.45
CA HIS A 43 2.13 -12.26 -1.49
C HIS A 43 1.06 -11.19 -1.64
N PHE A 44 1.43 -9.91 -1.67
CA PHE A 44 0.46 -8.81 -1.82
C PHE A 44 -0.29 -8.85 -3.16
N TYR A 45 0.35 -9.29 -4.24
CA TYR A 45 -0.27 -9.36 -5.57
C TYR A 45 -1.24 -10.54 -5.72
N ASN A 46 -0.93 -11.68 -5.09
CA ASN A 46 -1.81 -12.87 -5.11
C ASN A 46 -3.05 -12.74 -4.22
N LYS A 47 -3.10 -11.71 -3.37
CA LYS A 47 -4.25 -11.46 -2.49
C LYS A 47 -5.23 -10.50 -3.17
N TYR A 48 -6.52 -10.77 -3.01
CA TYR A 48 -7.60 -9.95 -3.55
C TYR A 48 -8.18 -8.96 -2.53
N ASP A 49 -7.71 -9.01 -1.28
CA ASP A 49 -8.14 -8.08 -0.23
C ASP A 49 -7.63 -6.67 -0.49
N ILE A 50 -8.49 -5.68 -0.26
CA ILE A 50 -8.12 -4.27 -0.40
C ILE A 50 -6.91 -3.92 0.47
N ASP A 51 -6.81 -4.44 1.70
CA ASP A 51 -5.68 -4.19 2.59
C ASP A 51 -4.37 -4.68 2.00
N HIS A 52 -4.31 -5.94 1.53
CA HIS A 52 -3.11 -6.46 0.86
C HIS A 52 -2.79 -5.67 -0.42
N LEU A 53 -3.81 -5.30 -1.20
CA LEU A 53 -3.65 -4.54 -2.43
C LEU A 53 -3.17 -3.09 -2.19
N VAL A 54 -3.51 -2.48 -1.04
CA VAL A 54 -2.92 -1.19 -0.61
C VAL A 54 -1.42 -1.34 -0.46
N TYR A 55 -0.95 -2.36 0.26
CA TYR A 55 0.48 -2.62 0.41
C TYR A 55 1.12 -3.02 -0.93
N CYS A 56 0.42 -3.79 -1.77
CA CYS A 56 0.85 -4.06 -3.15
C CYS A 56 1.09 -2.75 -3.91
N TYR A 57 0.13 -1.83 -3.88
CA TYR A 57 0.22 -0.55 -4.58
C TYR A 57 1.35 0.35 -4.05
N LEU A 58 1.56 0.39 -2.74
CA LEU A 58 2.56 1.24 -2.10
C LEU A 58 3.98 0.69 -2.29
N PHE A 59 4.20 -0.60 -2.07
CA PHE A 59 5.52 -1.22 -2.04
C PHE A 59 5.97 -1.79 -3.39
N THR A 60 5.05 -2.08 -4.30
CA THR A 60 5.36 -2.73 -5.59
C THR A 60 5.05 -1.84 -6.79
N THR A 61 5.64 -2.18 -7.93
CA THR A 61 5.39 -1.53 -9.23
C THR A 61 4.34 -2.26 -10.07
N TYR A 62 3.66 -3.27 -9.51
CA TYR A 62 2.68 -4.06 -10.26
C TYR A 62 1.53 -3.20 -10.81
N LYS A 63 1.08 -3.52 -12.02
CA LYS A 63 -0.09 -2.89 -12.64
C LYS A 63 -1.35 -3.46 -12.02
N LEU A 64 -1.95 -2.70 -11.12
CA LEU A 64 -3.28 -2.99 -10.57
C LEU A 64 -4.39 -2.43 -11.49
N PRO A 65 -5.56 -3.10 -11.55
CA PRO A 65 -6.72 -2.63 -12.29
C PRO A 65 -7.13 -1.20 -11.88
N LYS A 66 -7.73 -0.44 -12.81
CA LYS A 66 -8.17 0.94 -12.55
C LYS A 66 -9.17 1.02 -11.39
N SER A 67 -10.12 0.09 -11.33
CA SER A 67 -11.12 -0.03 -10.26
C SER A 67 -10.46 -0.22 -8.89
N VAL A 68 -9.49 -1.12 -8.79
CA VAL A 68 -8.71 -1.39 -7.58
C VAL A 68 -7.91 -0.15 -7.16
N ARG A 69 -7.25 0.54 -8.11
CA ARG A 69 -6.50 1.77 -7.83
C ARG A 69 -7.40 2.88 -7.28
N LEU A 70 -8.62 3.01 -7.79
CA LEU A 70 -9.61 3.96 -7.27
C LEU A 70 -10.04 3.61 -5.85
N ALA A 71 -10.28 2.32 -5.55
CA ALA A 71 -10.61 1.86 -4.21
C ALA A 71 -9.47 2.12 -3.21
N ILE A 72 -8.22 1.80 -3.59
CA ILE A 72 -7.02 2.08 -2.79
C ILE A 72 -6.85 3.57 -2.54
N LYS A 73 -7.04 4.40 -3.58
CA LYS A 73 -6.98 5.86 -3.45
C LYS A 73 -7.97 6.34 -2.39
N ARG A 74 -9.25 5.93 -2.49
CA ARG A 74 -10.29 6.30 -1.52
C ARG A 74 -9.94 5.85 -0.10
N LYS A 75 -9.39 4.65 0.06
CA LYS A 75 -8.98 4.13 1.38
C LYS A 75 -7.82 4.89 2.01
N LEU A 76 -6.91 5.41 1.20
CA LEU A 76 -5.77 6.21 1.67
C LEU A 76 -6.13 7.68 1.85
N GLU A 77 -7.23 8.14 1.27
CA GLU A 77 -7.67 9.52 1.33
C GLU A 77 -8.24 9.84 2.71
N VAL A 78 -7.76 10.94 3.29
CA VAL A 78 -8.24 11.51 4.55
C VAL A 78 -8.79 12.91 4.27
N GLY A 79 -9.99 13.16 4.80
CA GLY A 79 -10.80 14.37 4.58
C GLY A 79 -11.90 14.17 3.54
N GLN A 80 -13.06 13.69 3.99
CA GLN A 80 -14.37 14.11 3.49
C GLN A 80 -14.98 15.03 4.52
#